data_AF-M6KFL2-F1
#
_entry.id   AF-M6KFL2-F1
#
_cell.length_a   1.000
_cell.length_b   1.000
_cell.length_c   1.000
_cell.angle_alpha   90.00
_cell.angle_beta   90.00
_cell.angle_gamma   90.00
#
_symmetry.space_group_name_H-M   'P 1'
#
loop_
_entity.id
_entity.type
_entity.pdbx_description
1 polymer ?
#
loop_
_entity_poly.entity_id
_entity_poly.type
_entity_poly.pdbx_seq_one_letter_code
_entity_poly.pdbx_strand_id
1 'polypeptide(L)'
;MPEFNQNQGEPYEKETTWNGFLRWSKDRLTKSSIETLEKIRVEPDGRTLCILDPVTESLRMIIAKYFTEEIRPPILVIFSAKNEENRITSTKH
;
A
#
# COMPACT_ATOMS: atom_id res chain seq x y z
N MET A 1 43.50 -4.37 11.02
CA MET A 1 42.29 -3.60 10.67
C MET A 1 41.81 -4.07 9.31
N PRO A 2 40.63 -4.70 9.24
CA PRO A 2 39.74 -4.49 8.11
C PRO A 2 38.36 -4.01 8.57
N GLU A 3 37.85 -3.01 7.85
CA GLU A 3 36.55 -2.39 8.02
C GLU A 3 35.42 -3.38 7.72
N PHE A 4 34.85 -3.98 8.76
CA PHE A 4 33.47 -4.45 8.69
C PHE A 4 32.58 -3.27 9.07
N ASN A 5 32.30 -2.40 8.10
CA ASN A 5 31.20 -1.45 8.19
C ASN A 5 29.91 -2.28 8.20
N GLN A 6 29.51 -2.67 9.41
CA GLN A 6 28.30 -3.41 9.71
C GLN A 6 27.16 -2.68 9.02
N ASN A 7 26.49 -3.41 8.14
CA ASN A 7 25.36 -2.96 7.34
C ASN A 7 24.44 -2.15 8.25
N GLN A 8 24.37 -0.84 7.99
CA GLN A 8 23.39 0.04 8.62
C GLN A 8 22.03 -0.59 8.36
N GLY A 9 21.42 -1.13 9.42
CA GLY A 9 19.99 -1.38 9.44
C GLY A 9 19.31 -0.03 9.36
N GLU A 10 19.16 0.47 8.13
CA GLU A 10 18.28 1.62 7.90
C GLU A 10 16.90 1.20 8.41
N PRO A 11 16.28 2.00 9.30
CA PRO A 11 15.10 1.60 10.04
C PRO A 11 13.89 1.62 9.12
N TYR A 12 13.78 0.63 8.21
CA TYR A 12 12.68 0.42 7.28
C TYR A 12 12.01 1.74 6.92
N GLU A 13 12.78 2.69 6.38
CA GLU A 13 12.23 4.00 6.02
C GLU A 13 11.05 3.68 5.13
N LYS A 14 9.85 4.05 5.60
CA LYS A 14 8.60 3.50 5.10
C LYS A 14 8.56 3.75 3.60
N GLU A 15 8.86 2.70 2.84
CA GLU A 15 9.09 2.83 1.42
C GLU A 15 7.77 3.24 0.79
N THR A 16 7.80 4.30 0.00
CA THR A 16 6.62 4.81 -0.70
C THR A 16 6.19 3.90 -1.86
N THR A 17 6.81 2.72 -1.96
CA THR A 17 6.57 1.72 -3.00
C THR A 17 5.56 0.67 -2.53
N TRP A 18 4.94 -0.03 -3.49
CA TRP A 18 4.09 -1.19 -3.19
C TRP A 18 4.85 -2.27 -2.41
N ASN A 19 6.14 -2.45 -2.69
CA ASN A 19 6.97 -3.43 -1.99
C ASN A 19 7.17 -3.05 -0.51
N GLY A 20 7.34 -1.76 -0.21
CA GLY A 20 7.34 -1.24 1.16
C GLY A 20 6.04 -1.56 1.90
N PHE A 21 4.90 -1.34 1.24
CA PHE A 21 3.60 -1.72 1.77
C PHE A 21 3.45 -3.24 1.99
N LEU A 22 3.91 -4.08 1.06
CA LEU A 22 3.88 -5.55 1.21
C LEU A 22 4.71 -6.01 2.41
N ARG A 23 5.88 -5.40 2.64
CA ARG A 23 6.71 -5.72 3.81
C ARG A 23 6.07 -5.25 5.11
N TRP A 24 5.53 -4.04 5.15
CA TRP A 24 4.81 -3.52 6.32
C TRP A 24 3.57 -4.34 6.64
N SER A 25 2.82 -4.74 5.61
CA SER A 25 1.61 -5.55 5.79
C SER A 25 1.95 -6.95 6.26
N LYS A 26 3.08 -7.55 5.88
CA LYS A 26 3.50 -8.90 6.35
C LYS A 26 3.58 -9.04 7.87
N ASP A 27 3.87 -7.95 8.58
CA ASP A 27 3.92 -7.93 10.05
C ASP A 27 2.52 -7.75 10.68
N ARG A 28 1.59 -7.10 9.96
CA ARG A 28 0.27 -6.68 10.49
C ARG A 28 -0.92 -7.49 10.00
N LEU A 29 -0.82 -8.08 8.82
CA LEU A 29 -1.90 -8.83 8.17
C LEU A 29 -1.63 -10.32 8.17
N THR A 30 -2.69 -11.10 7.98
CA THR A 30 -2.61 -12.55 7.84
C THR A 30 -1.96 -12.94 6.52
N LYS A 31 -1.30 -14.11 6.49
CA LYS A 31 -0.64 -14.64 5.27
C LYS A 31 -1.57 -14.64 4.05
N SER A 32 -2.84 -15.03 4.20
CA SER A 32 -3.82 -15.02 3.12
C SER A 32 -4.08 -13.62 2.53
N SER A 33 -4.07 -12.59 3.38
CA SER A 33 -4.21 -11.20 2.95
C SER A 33 -2.99 -10.77 2.12
N ILE A 34 -1.79 -11.14 2.57
CA ILE A 34 -0.54 -10.87 1.87
C ILE A 34 -0.48 -11.58 0.52
N GLU A 35 -0.82 -12.88 0.47
CA GLU A 35 -0.84 -13.62 -0.78
C GLU A 35 -1.80 -13.00 -1.80
N THR A 36 -2.90 -12.41 -1.32
CA THR A 36 -3.82 -11.65 -2.18
C THR A 36 -3.14 -10.38 -2.70
N LEU A 37 -2.52 -9.58 -1.82
CA LEU A 37 -1.78 -8.36 -2.17
C LEU A 37 -0.60 -8.61 -3.12
N GLU A 38 0.08 -9.75 -2.99
CA GLU A 38 1.20 -10.14 -3.87
C GLU A 38 0.71 -10.56 -5.27
N LYS A 39 -0.53 -11.03 -5.40
CA LYS A 39 -1.15 -11.39 -6.70
C LYS A 39 -1.78 -10.19 -7.41
N ILE A 40 -2.05 -9.11 -6.67
CA ILE A 40 -2.67 -7.89 -7.19
C ILE A 40 -1.68 -7.15 -8.09
N ARG A 41 -2.15 -6.79 -9.29
CA ARG A 41 -1.40 -5.96 -10.22
C ARG A 41 -1.55 -4.50 -9.84
N VAL A 42 -0.43 -3.83 -9.61
CA VAL A 42 -0.37 -2.40 -9.31
C VAL A 42 0.61 -1.68 -10.23
N GLU A 43 0.33 -0.43 -10.53
CA GLU A 43 1.18 0.47 -11.30
C GLU A 43 1.50 1.72 -10.47
N PRO A 44 2.73 1.85 -9.95
CA PRO A 44 3.17 3.08 -9.31
C PRO A 44 3.49 4.14 -10.38
N ASP A 45 2.83 5.28 -10.28
CA ASP A 45 3.02 6.46 -11.12
C ASP A 45 3.53 7.62 -10.24
N GLY A 46 4.81 7.56 -9.87
CA GLY A 46 5.49 8.59 -9.07
C GLY A 46 4.85 8.84 -7.69
N ARG A 47 3.81 9.67 -7.63
CA ARG A 47 3.04 10.02 -6.42
C ARG A 47 1.66 9.36 -6.36
N THR A 48 1.35 8.53 -7.34
CA THR A 48 0.06 7.84 -7.45
C THR A 48 0.31 6.35 -7.53
N LEU A 49 -0.58 5.53 -6.96
CA LEU A 49 -0.53 4.09 -7.07
C LEU A 49 -1.86 3.58 -7.65
N CYS A 50 -1.81 3.06 -8.87
CA CYS A 50 -2.97 2.50 -9.54
C CYS A 50 -3.07 1.00 -9.28
N ILE A 51 -4.15 0.57 -8.65
CA ILE A 51 -4.44 -0.83 -8.37
C ILE A 51 -5.37 -1.34 -9.46
N LEU A 52 -4.84 -2.21 -10.31
CA LEU A 52 -5.52 -2.72 -11.50
C LEU A 52 -6.43 -3.91 -11.19
N ASP A 53 -6.14 -4.64 -10.11
CA ASP A 53 -6.85 -5.86 -9.72
C ASP A 53 -7.85 -5.62 -8.57
N PRO A 54 -9.00 -6.32 -8.52
CA PRO A 54 -10.00 -6.09 -7.49
C PRO A 54 -9.52 -6.56 -6.12
N VAL A 55 -9.46 -5.63 -5.17
CA VAL A 55 -9.11 -5.90 -3.78
C VAL A 55 -10.34 -5.70 -2.89
N THR A 56 -10.44 -6.46 -1.81
CA THR A 56 -11.55 -6.37 -0.84
C THR A 56 -11.55 -5.01 -0.13
N GLU A 57 -12.72 -4.53 0.32
CA GLU A 57 -12.85 -3.22 0.96
C GLU A 57 -11.91 -3.03 2.15
N SER A 58 -11.78 -4.06 3.01
CA SER A 58 -10.83 -4.04 4.12
C SER A 58 -9.40 -3.77 3.66
N LEU A 59 -8.94 -4.44 2.60
CA LEU A 59 -7.60 -4.21 2.04
C LEU A 59 -7.50 -2.81 1.44
N ARG A 60 -8.53 -2.31 0.75
CA ARG A 60 -8.55 -0.93 0.21
C ARG A 60 -8.31 0.08 1.31
N MET A 61 -9.01 -0.05 2.43
CA MET A 61 -8.86 0.85 3.58
C MET A 61 -7.44 0.79 4.15
N ILE A 62 -6.88 -0.41 4.32
CA ILE A 62 -5.53 -0.59 4.84
C ILE A 62 -4.48 0.02 3.90
N ILE A 63 -4.61 -0.22 2.60
CA ILE A 63 -3.74 0.35 1.57
C ILE A 63 -3.82 1.89 1.62
N ALA A 64 -5.02 2.45 1.49
CA ALA A 64 -5.23 3.90 1.50
C ALA A 64 -4.67 4.54 2.78
N LYS A 65 -4.89 3.92 3.95
CA LYS A 65 -4.37 4.38 5.24
C LYS A 65 -2.84 4.38 5.28
N TYR A 66 -2.18 3.33 4.77
CA TYR A 66 -0.73 3.30 4.72
C TYR A 66 -0.16 4.43 3.84
N PHE A 67 -0.67 4.55 2.61
CA PHE A 67 -0.15 5.52 1.65
C PHE A 67 -0.50 6.98 1.99
N THR A 68 -1.50 7.24 2.84
CA THR A 68 -1.90 8.59 3.25
C THR A 68 -1.45 8.99 4.65
N GLU A 69 -1.42 8.06 5.61
CA GLU A 69 -1.09 8.33 7.01
C GLU A 69 0.32 7.87 7.40
N GLU A 70 0.78 6.72 6.90
CA GLU A 70 2.05 6.12 7.35
C GLU A 70 3.27 6.71 6.62
N ILE A 71 3.14 7.04 5.34
CA ILE A 71 4.24 7.58 4.52
C ILE A 71 4.14 9.09 4.29
N ARG A 72 5.29 9.74 4.12
CA ARG A 72 5.39 11.15 3.73
C ARG A 72 6.41 11.31 2.60
N PRO A 73 6.07 11.95 1.48
CA PRO A 73 4.76 12.55 1.16
C PRO A 73 3.66 11.49 0.92
N PRO A 74 2.37 11.83 1.16
CA PRO A 74 1.28 10.90 0.93
C PRO A 74 1.14 10.57 -0.56
N ILE A 75 0.82 9.30 -0.85
CA ILE A 75 0.56 8.78 -2.20
C ILE A 75 -0.94 8.59 -2.39
N LEU A 76 -1.41 9.02 -3.55
CA LEU A 76 -2.80 8.86 -3.94
C LEU A 76 -3.01 7.45 -4.49
N VAL A 77 -3.90 6.68 -3.88
CA VAL A 77 -4.19 5.31 -4.33
C VAL A 77 -5.46 5.30 -5.17
N ILE A 78 -5.36 4.84 -6.42
CA ILE A 78 -6.46 4.74 -7.38
C ILE A 78 -6.83 3.27 -7.57
N PHE A 79 -8.06 2.89 -7.26
CA PHE A 79 -8.56 1.53 -7.51
C PHE A 79 -9.24 1.50 -8.88
N SER A 80 -8.55 0.97 -9.88
CA SER A 80 -9.02 0.87 -11.27
C SER A 80 -9.83 -0.40 -11.53
N ALA A 81 -9.65 -1.42 -10.70
CA ALA A 81 -10.50 -2.60 -10.73
C ALA A 81 -11.95 -2.23 -10.40
N LYS A 82 -12.84 -2.47 -11.36
CA LYS A 82 -14.29 -2.36 -11.20
C LYS A 82 -14.79 -3.34 -10.15
N ASN A 83 -14.58 -3.03 -8.87
CA ASN A 83 -15.42 -3.55 -7.81
C ASN A 83 -16.52 -2.51 -7.65
N GLU A 84 -17.56 -2.72 -8.46
CA GLU A 84 -18.84 -2.05 -8.37
C GLU A 84 -19.48 -2.45 -7.05
N GLU A 85 -19.30 -1.63 -6.02
CA GLU A 85 -20.34 -1.45 -5.01
C GLU A 85 -20.44 0.04 -4.66
N ASN A 86 -21.48 0.63 -5.21
CA ASN A 86 -21.93 1.98 -5.00
C ASN A 86 -22.72 2.01 -3.68
N ARG A 87 -22.29 2.80 -2.67
CA ARG A 87 -23.23 3.32 -1.65
C ARG A 87 -22.74 4.56 -0.88
N ILE A 88 -23.34 5.71 -1.26
CA ILE A 88 -23.97 6.78 -0.43
C ILE A 88 -23.08 7.70 0.44
N THR A 89 -23.23 9.04 0.54
CA THR A 89 -24.26 10.01 0.14
C THR A 89 -23.73 11.45 0.27
N SER A 90 -23.98 12.27 -0.75
CA SER A 90 -24.48 13.66 -0.69
C SER A 90 -24.51 14.40 0.67
N THR A 91 -23.93 15.60 0.70
CA THR A 91 -24.72 16.79 1.05
C THR A 91 -24.26 18.02 0.27
N LYS A 92 -25.16 18.49 -0.62
CA LYS A 92 -25.26 19.90 -1.00
C LYS A 92 -25.32 20.76 0.26
N HIS A 93 -24.59 21.88 0.30
CA HIS A 93 -25.15 23.21 0.55
C HIS A 93 -24.17 24.31 0.11
#